data_AF-A0A367PUR5-F1
#
_entry.id   AF-A0A367PUR5-F1
#
_cell.length_a   1.000
_cell.length_b   1.000
_cell.length_c   1.000
_cell.angle_alpha   90.00
_cell.angle_beta   90.00
_cell.angle_gamma   90.00
#
_symmetry.space_group_name_H-M   'P 1'
#
loop_
_entity.id
_entity.type
_entity.pdbx_description
1 polymer ?
#
loop_
_entity_poly.entity_id
_entity_poly.type
_entity_poly.pdbx_seq_one_letter_code
_entity_poly.pdbx_strand_id
1 'polypeptide(L)'
;MTRSAPYQPLLLRILHGASGILVIAAIITGFLVYNTYDRRFGSIPFPQLPDIQGIHGTFALFFLLVLPAFALYSFHAGQKRLVQSDSLQQLRQVGKPIWWVSLQRLANTFMLIAAILAVNSGRMMKEEWLPKGELYHIWYSLHLSAWVVMVCCVAIHVLMSTKVGGAPLLLSMFSWKFRPEDNPGQWSRRFRGWLSRSANFGALLSNFMQNNFYLRIIEVIVLGGILTAFVLPLFFAGGDS
;
A
#
# COMPACT_ATOMS: atom_id res chain seq x y z
N MET A 1 -24.17 -7.77 12.79
CA MET A 1 -23.10 -8.59 13.41
C MET A 1 -23.13 -8.39 14.90
N THR A 2 -22.93 -9.45 15.70
CA THR A 2 -22.82 -9.33 17.17
C THR A 2 -21.53 -8.58 17.54
N ARG A 3 -21.53 -7.85 18.66
CA ARG A 3 -20.37 -7.04 19.07
C ARG A 3 -19.17 -7.86 19.53
N SER A 4 -19.37 -9.15 19.83
CA SER A 4 -18.32 -10.10 20.26
C SER A 4 -17.45 -10.63 19.12
N ALA A 5 -17.88 -10.49 17.85
CA ALA A 5 -17.10 -10.96 16.71
C ALA A 5 -16.08 -9.89 16.24
N PRO A 6 -14.85 -10.28 15.84
CA PRO A 6 -13.91 -9.40 15.15
C PRO A 6 -14.57 -8.74 13.95
N TYR A 7 -14.46 -7.41 13.86
CA TYR A 7 -15.15 -6.61 12.86
C TYR A 7 -14.20 -5.65 12.17
N GLN A 8 -14.33 -5.58 10.85
CA GLN A 8 -13.58 -4.68 9.98
C GLN A 8 -14.59 -3.80 9.24
N PRO A 9 -14.41 -2.46 9.23
CA PRO A 9 -15.32 -1.57 8.53
C PRO A 9 -15.47 -1.95 7.06
N LEU A 10 -16.68 -1.82 6.51
CA LEU A 10 -16.95 -2.24 5.13
C LEU A 10 -16.08 -1.48 4.11
N LEU A 11 -15.91 -0.16 4.31
CA LEU A 11 -15.05 0.65 3.44
C LEU A 11 -13.59 0.17 3.47
N LEU A 12 -13.07 -0.20 4.65
CA LEU A 12 -11.74 -0.79 4.76
C LEU A 12 -11.66 -2.08 3.94
N ARG A 13 -12.62 -2.99 4.10
CA ARG A 13 -12.59 -4.28 3.41
C ARG A 13 -12.58 -4.14 1.89
N ILE A 14 -13.34 -3.18 1.36
CA ILE A 14 -13.37 -2.90 -0.08
C ILE A 14 -12.03 -2.31 -0.54
N LEU A 15 -11.55 -1.23 0.09
CA LEU A 15 -10.30 -0.57 -0.33
C LEU A 15 -9.09 -1.49 -0.13
N HIS A 16 -9.02 -2.18 1.00
CA HIS A 16 -7.97 -3.16 1.31
C HIS A 16 -8.07 -4.38 0.39
N GLY A 17 -9.26 -4.89 0.10
CA GLY A 17 -9.46 -6.03 -0.79
C GLY A 17 -8.99 -5.71 -2.21
N ALA A 18 -9.43 -4.58 -2.76
CA ALA A 18 -9.00 -4.10 -4.06
C ALA A 18 -7.47 -3.87 -4.11
N SER A 19 -6.94 -3.13 -3.13
CA SER A 19 -5.50 -2.84 -3.05
C SER A 19 -4.68 -4.13 -2.88
N GLY A 20 -5.11 -5.05 -2.02
CA GLY A 20 -4.43 -6.30 -1.75
C GLY A 20 -4.39 -7.21 -2.98
N ILE A 21 -5.50 -7.36 -3.70
CA ILE A 21 -5.54 -8.13 -4.96
C ILE A 21 -4.58 -7.54 -5.98
N LEU A 22 -4.62 -6.21 -6.18
CA LEU A 22 -3.78 -5.52 -7.15
C LEU A 22 -2.29 -5.61 -6.79
N VAL A 23 -1.93 -5.44 -5.52
CA VAL A 23 -0.55 -5.58 -5.05
C VAL A 23 -0.04 -7.01 -5.20
N ILE A 24 -0.85 -8.02 -4.84
CA ILE A 24 -0.45 -9.43 -5.00
C ILE A 24 -0.25 -9.76 -6.49
N ALA A 25 -1.17 -9.32 -7.35
CA ALA A 25 -1.04 -9.48 -8.80
C ALA A 25 0.21 -8.77 -9.34
N ALA A 26 0.49 -7.54 -8.90
CA ALA A 26 1.68 -6.79 -9.27
C ALA A 26 2.99 -7.46 -8.76
N ILE A 27 2.99 -8.04 -7.56
CA ILE A 27 4.13 -8.80 -7.04
C ILE A 27 4.41 -10.02 -7.90
N ILE A 28 3.37 -10.82 -8.21
CA ILE A 28 3.51 -12.03 -9.01
C ILE A 28 3.98 -11.69 -10.42
N THR A 29 3.34 -10.72 -11.07
CA THR A 29 3.73 -10.30 -12.43
C THR A 29 5.10 -9.64 -12.45
N GLY A 30 5.48 -8.86 -11.43
CA GLY A 30 6.82 -8.29 -11.29
C GLY A 30 7.90 -9.38 -11.14
N PHE A 31 7.61 -10.45 -10.40
CA PHE A 31 8.47 -11.63 -10.37
C PHE A 31 8.60 -12.27 -11.75
N LEU A 32 7.51 -12.39 -12.51
CA LEU A 32 7.55 -12.96 -13.87
C LEU A 32 8.33 -12.06 -14.85
N VAL A 33 8.25 -10.74 -14.73
CA VAL A 33 9.12 -9.79 -15.45
C VAL A 33 10.59 -10.06 -15.12
N TYR A 34 10.94 -10.10 -13.83
CA TYR A 34 12.30 -10.42 -13.38
C TYR A 34 12.78 -11.78 -13.92
N ASN A 35 11.93 -12.82 -13.84
CA ASN A 35 12.23 -14.18 -14.28
C ASN A 35 12.39 -14.27 -15.81
N THR A 36 11.83 -13.32 -16.56
CA THR A 36 11.94 -13.25 -18.02
C THR A 36 13.20 -12.53 -18.46
N TYR A 37 13.55 -11.41 -17.82
CA TYR A 37 14.57 -10.49 -18.36
C TYR A 37 15.84 -10.34 -17.51
N ASP A 38 15.75 -10.37 -16.17
CA ASP A 38 16.90 -10.05 -15.30
C ASP A 38 17.65 -11.32 -14.89
N ARG A 39 16.98 -12.23 -14.17
CA ARG A 39 17.51 -13.53 -13.74
C ARG A 39 18.84 -13.51 -12.95
N ARG A 40 19.38 -12.35 -12.53
CA ARG A 40 20.70 -12.23 -11.86
C ARG A 40 20.81 -13.00 -10.55
N PHE A 41 19.68 -13.17 -9.85
CA PHE A 41 19.57 -13.92 -8.59
C PHE A 41 18.90 -15.30 -8.78
N GLY A 42 18.96 -15.83 -10.00
CA GLY A 42 18.36 -17.11 -10.37
C GLY A 42 17.00 -16.95 -11.07
N SER A 43 16.54 -18.05 -11.65
CA SER A 43 15.28 -18.14 -12.39
C SER A 43 14.60 -19.48 -12.16
N ILE A 44 13.27 -19.49 -12.19
CA ILE A 44 12.45 -20.71 -12.14
C ILE A 44 11.97 -21.00 -13.58
N PRO A 45 11.99 -22.27 -14.03
CA PRO A 45 11.45 -22.64 -15.34
C PRO A 45 9.93 -22.46 -15.33
N PHE A 46 9.48 -21.32 -15.84
CA PHE A 46 8.08 -20.96 -16.01
C PHE A 46 7.84 -20.61 -17.47
N PRO A 47 6.65 -20.93 -18.04
CA PRO A 47 6.29 -20.48 -19.38
C PRO A 47 6.43 -18.96 -19.50
N GLN A 48 7.06 -18.50 -20.57
CA GLN A 48 7.13 -17.07 -20.87
C GLN A 48 5.74 -16.59 -21.26
N LEU A 49 5.25 -15.58 -20.56
CA LEU A 49 3.99 -14.91 -20.90
C LEU A 49 4.28 -13.75 -21.85
N PRO A 50 3.62 -13.70 -23.02
CA PRO A 50 3.71 -12.55 -23.90
C PRO A 50 3.30 -11.28 -23.15
N ASP A 51 4.03 -10.18 -23.41
CA ASP A 51 3.75 -8.85 -22.83
C ASP A 51 3.63 -8.83 -21.30
N ILE A 52 4.48 -9.59 -20.61
CA ILE A 52 4.45 -9.63 -19.15
C ILE A 52 4.72 -8.25 -18.51
N GLN A 53 5.44 -7.36 -19.19
CA GLN A 53 5.63 -5.98 -18.76
C GLN A 53 4.33 -5.18 -18.83
N GLY A 54 3.57 -5.25 -19.93
CA GLY A 54 2.27 -4.58 -20.06
C GLY A 54 1.24 -5.11 -19.07
N ILE A 55 1.20 -6.43 -18.82
CA ILE A 55 0.35 -7.04 -17.79
C ILE A 55 0.71 -6.51 -16.39
N HIS A 56 2.00 -6.47 -16.04
CA HIS A 56 2.47 -5.90 -14.78
C HIS A 56 2.09 -4.42 -14.64
N GLY A 57 2.36 -3.63 -15.69
CA GLY A 57 2.04 -2.21 -15.78
C GLY A 57 0.55 -1.94 -15.61
N THR A 58 -0.31 -2.83 -16.12
CA THR A 58 -1.77 -2.74 -15.97
C THR A 58 -2.18 -2.86 -14.50
N PHE A 59 -1.71 -3.89 -13.78
CA PHE A 59 -2.01 -4.03 -12.34
C PHE A 59 -1.46 -2.86 -11.52
N ALA A 60 -0.25 -2.39 -11.85
CA ALA A 60 0.37 -1.23 -11.20
C ALA A 60 -0.43 0.06 -11.43
N LEU A 61 -0.95 0.29 -12.64
CA LEU A 61 -1.79 1.45 -12.96
C LEU A 61 -3.11 1.42 -12.19
N PHE A 62 -3.82 0.29 -12.19
CA PHE A 62 -5.05 0.16 -11.41
C PHE A 62 -4.79 0.34 -9.91
N PHE A 63 -3.67 -0.18 -9.41
CA PHE A 63 -3.25 0.05 -8.03
C PHE A 63 -3.03 1.54 -7.75
N LEU A 64 -2.31 2.25 -8.63
CA LEU A 64 -2.08 3.70 -8.51
C LEU A 64 -3.40 4.50 -8.48
N LEU A 65 -4.43 4.09 -9.21
CA LEU A 65 -5.74 4.74 -9.17
C LEU A 65 -6.49 4.52 -7.84
N VAL A 66 -6.35 3.35 -7.22
CA VAL A 66 -6.97 3.05 -5.91
C VAL A 66 -6.16 3.63 -4.74
N LEU A 67 -4.84 3.76 -4.91
CA LEU A 67 -3.89 4.17 -3.88
C LEU A 67 -4.25 5.49 -3.16
N PRO A 68 -4.67 6.59 -3.81
CA PRO A 68 -5.09 7.82 -3.13
C PRO A 68 -6.18 7.58 -2.08
N ALA A 69 -7.23 6.84 -2.45
CA ALA A 69 -8.34 6.55 -1.55
C ALA A 69 -7.90 5.66 -0.38
N PHE A 70 -7.06 4.65 -0.65
CA PHE A 70 -6.54 3.76 0.39
C PHE A 70 -5.56 4.46 1.33
N ALA A 71 -4.69 5.34 0.81
CA ALA A 71 -3.77 6.13 1.62
C ALA A 71 -4.52 7.10 2.54
N LEU A 72 -5.48 7.86 2.02
CA LEU A 72 -6.32 8.75 2.83
C LEU A 72 -7.06 7.97 3.92
N TYR A 73 -7.66 6.83 3.58
CA TYR A 73 -8.29 5.96 4.58
C TYR A 73 -7.28 5.56 5.67
N SER A 74 -6.07 5.15 5.28
CA SER A 74 -5.03 4.64 6.19
C SER A 74 -4.55 5.69 7.18
N PHE A 75 -4.31 6.94 6.76
CA PHE A 75 -3.85 8.01 7.65
C PHE A 75 -4.96 8.68 8.48
N HIS A 76 -6.22 8.51 8.10
CA HIS A 76 -7.33 9.13 8.83
C HIS A 76 -8.11 8.10 9.67
N ALA A 77 -8.91 7.26 9.03
CA ALA A 77 -9.76 6.29 9.72
C ALA A 77 -8.94 5.07 10.20
N GLY A 78 -7.87 4.72 9.50
CA GLY A 78 -7.04 3.54 9.72
C GLY A 78 -5.80 3.75 10.58
N GLN A 79 -5.51 4.98 11.03
CA GLN A 79 -4.18 5.37 11.53
C GLN A 79 -3.65 4.52 12.69
N LYS A 80 -4.53 3.95 13.51
CA LYS A 80 -4.17 3.04 14.62
C LYS A 80 -3.48 1.74 14.17
N ARG A 81 -3.51 1.44 12.86
CA ARG A 81 -2.84 0.30 12.21
C ARG A 81 -1.47 0.67 11.64
N LEU A 82 -1.09 1.95 11.70
CA LEU A 82 0.21 2.44 11.29
C LEU A 82 1.10 2.65 12.51
N VAL A 83 2.35 3.05 12.28
CA VAL A 83 3.32 3.33 13.34
C VAL A 83 2.78 4.33 14.36
N GLN A 84 2.97 4.04 15.64
CA GLN A 84 2.56 4.88 16.77
C GLN A 84 3.80 5.45 17.47
N SER A 85 3.63 6.48 18.30
CA SER A 85 4.74 7.17 18.99
C SER A 85 5.55 6.24 19.90
N ASP A 86 4.89 5.22 20.45
CA ASP A 86 5.47 4.21 21.32
C ASP A 86 5.98 2.97 20.57
N SER A 87 5.88 2.92 19.23
CA SER A 87 6.19 1.70 18.46
C SER A 87 7.63 1.24 18.62
N LEU A 88 8.62 2.15 18.66
CA LEU A 88 10.01 1.78 18.89
C LEU A 88 10.24 1.17 20.28
N GLN A 89 9.56 1.69 21.30
CA GLN A 89 9.64 1.14 22.65
C GLN A 89 8.96 -0.23 22.74
N GLN A 90 7.82 -0.41 22.07
CA GLN A 90 7.11 -1.68 22.02
C GLN A 90 7.86 -2.76 21.23
N LEU A 91 8.62 -2.39 20.19
CA LEU A 91 9.49 -3.31 19.44
C LEU A 91 10.63 -3.90 20.29
N ARG A 92 11.00 -3.27 21.41
CA ARG A 92 11.97 -3.84 22.36
C ARG A 92 11.37 -4.94 23.23
N GLN A 93 10.05 -5.09 23.28
CA GLN A 93 9.36 -6.04 24.14
C GLN A 93 9.16 -7.41 23.47
N VAL A 94 10.24 -7.97 22.92
CA VAL A 94 10.22 -9.20 22.10
C VAL A 94 9.46 -10.34 22.77
N GLY A 95 8.63 -11.04 21.99
CA GLY A 95 7.84 -12.18 22.45
C GLY A 95 6.49 -11.82 23.09
N LYS A 96 6.29 -10.57 23.56
CA LYS A 96 5.00 -10.13 24.12
C LYS A 96 3.97 -9.83 23.01
N PRO A 97 2.65 -9.95 23.26
CA PRO A 97 1.60 -9.62 22.29
C PRO A 97 1.79 -8.26 21.61
N ILE A 98 2.24 -7.24 22.36
CA ILE A 98 2.44 -5.89 21.85
C ILE A 98 3.54 -5.82 20.78
N TRP A 99 4.57 -6.65 20.88
CA TRP A 99 5.65 -6.68 19.89
C TRP A 99 5.15 -7.08 18.50
N TRP A 100 4.31 -8.11 18.42
CA TRP A 100 3.69 -8.56 17.17
C TRP A 100 2.80 -7.48 16.55
N VAL A 101 2.02 -6.78 17.39
CA VAL A 101 1.18 -5.65 16.95
C VAL A 101 2.04 -4.50 16.40
N SER A 102 3.12 -4.14 17.08
CA SER A 102 4.02 -3.06 16.63
C SER A 102 4.75 -3.43 15.35
N LEU A 103 5.16 -4.70 15.20
CA LEU A 103 5.77 -5.21 13.97
C LEU A 103 4.77 -5.15 12.80
N GLN A 104 3.51 -5.51 13.03
CA GLN A 104 2.46 -5.38 12.02
C GLN A 104 2.24 -3.92 11.61
N ARG A 105 2.19 -3.00 12.58
CA ARG A 105 2.04 -1.56 12.31
C ARG A 105 3.20 -0.99 11.50
N LEU A 106 4.41 -1.44 11.81
CA LEU A 106 5.62 -1.08 11.08
C LEU A 106 5.53 -1.59 9.63
N ALA A 107 5.17 -2.86 9.43
CA ALA A 107 4.97 -3.44 8.11
C ALA A 107 3.92 -2.68 7.30
N ASN A 108 2.75 -2.37 7.88
CA ASN A 108 1.71 -1.59 7.21
C ASN A 108 2.21 -0.21 6.75
N THR A 109 3.01 0.43 7.60
CA THR A 109 3.58 1.76 7.30
C THR A 109 4.60 1.66 6.16
N PHE A 110 5.51 0.69 6.22
CA PHE A 110 6.48 0.47 5.15
C PHE A 110 5.85 0.01 3.85
N MET A 111 4.72 -0.71 3.86
CA MET A 111 3.97 -1.03 2.64
C MET A 111 3.50 0.24 1.92
N LEU A 112 3.03 1.25 2.64
CA LEU A 112 2.63 2.52 2.02
C LEU A 112 3.83 3.25 1.40
N ILE A 113 4.99 3.26 2.09
CA ILE A 113 6.21 3.88 1.55
C ILE A 113 6.72 3.09 0.33
N ALA A 114 6.75 1.76 0.41
CA ALA A 114 7.18 0.89 -0.68
C ALA A 114 6.24 0.99 -1.89
N ALA A 115 4.93 1.15 -1.67
CA ALA A 115 3.95 1.38 -2.73
C ALA A 115 4.30 2.63 -3.53
N ILE A 116 4.63 3.73 -2.85
CA ILE A 116 5.01 5.00 -3.50
C ILE A 116 6.31 4.87 -4.26
N LEU A 117 7.32 4.24 -3.66
CA LEU A 117 8.58 4.01 -4.33
C LEU A 117 8.37 3.14 -5.59
N ALA A 118 7.58 2.08 -5.50
CA ALA A 118 7.28 1.18 -6.60
C ALA A 118 6.54 1.89 -7.75
N VAL A 119 5.46 2.63 -7.47
CA VAL A 119 4.70 3.31 -8.53
C VAL A 119 5.49 4.44 -9.17
N ASN A 120 6.26 5.23 -8.41
CA ASN A 120 7.06 6.31 -9.01
C ASN A 120 8.20 5.73 -9.85
N SER A 121 8.98 4.79 -9.31
CA SER A 121 10.08 4.19 -10.05
C SER A 121 9.60 3.41 -11.28
N GLY A 122 8.48 2.68 -11.18
CA GLY A 122 7.91 1.95 -12.30
C GLY A 122 7.40 2.87 -13.41
N ARG A 123 6.81 4.03 -13.05
CA ARG A 123 6.37 5.04 -14.04
C ARG A 123 7.52 5.74 -14.76
N MET A 124 8.72 5.70 -14.19
CA MET A 124 9.93 6.27 -14.78
C MET A 124 10.77 5.21 -15.52
N MET A 125 10.39 3.92 -15.43
CA MET A 125 11.03 2.87 -16.21
C MET A 125 10.53 2.88 -17.65
N LYS A 126 11.43 2.61 -18.59
CA LYS A 126 11.07 2.35 -19.99
C LYS A 126 11.00 0.86 -20.24
N GLU A 127 10.04 0.44 -21.07
CA GLU A 127 9.77 -0.97 -21.34
C GLU A 127 10.91 -1.66 -22.11
N GLU A 128 11.71 -0.90 -22.86
CA GLU A 128 12.79 -1.45 -23.69
C GLU A 128 14.06 -1.78 -22.89
N TRP A 129 14.21 -1.27 -21.67
CA TRP A 129 15.43 -1.47 -20.87
C TRP A 129 15.66 -2.95 -20.55
N LEU A 130 14.65 -3.64 -20.02
CA LEU A 130 14.79 -5.03 -19.59
C LEU A 130 15.02 -6.01 -20.76
N PRO A 131 14.27 -5.92 -21.89
CA PRO A 131 14.52 -6.78 -23.05
C PRO A 131 15.91 -6.57 -23.68
N LYS A 132 16.48 -5.38 -23.56
CA LYS A 132 17.85 -5.07 -24.00
C LYS A 132 18.93 -5.48 -22.99
N GLY A 133 18.56 -5.95 -21.80
CA GLY A 133 19.50 -6.27 -20.72
C GLY A 133 20.09 -5.05 -20.02
N GLU A 134 19.49 -3.87 -20.15
CA GLU A 134 19.94 -2.61 -19.53
C GLU A 134 19.52 -2.53 -18.06
N LEU A 135 20.14 -3.33 -17.20
CA LEU A 135 19.76 -3.46 -15.78
C LEU A 135 20.40 -2.42 -14.85
N TYR A 136 21.13 -1.45 -15.40
CA TYR A 136 21.93 -0.46 -14.64
C TYR A 136 21.18 0.84 -14.33
N HIS A 137 19.98 1.02 -14.89
CA HIS A 137 19.19 2.23 -14.67
C HIS A 137 18.74 2.36 -13.21
N ILE A 138 18.90 3.55 -12.64
CA ILE A 138 18.58 3.82 -11.23
C ILE A 138 17.10 3.53 -10.92
N TRP A 139 16.20 3.88 -11.83
CA TRP A 139 14.77 3.62 -11.67
C TRP A 139 14.45 2.13 -11.59
N TYR A 140 15.14 1.31 -12.37
CA TYR A 140 14.99 -0.14 -12.26
C TYR A 140 15.48 -0.67 -10.90
N SER A 141 16.63 -0.20 -10.43
CA SER A 141 17.18 -0.61 -9.13
C SER A 141 16.26 -0.20 -7.97
N LEU A 142 15.71 1.01 -8.02
CA LEU A 142 14.72 1.48 -7.04
C LEU A 142 13.43 0.67 -7.10
N HIS A 143 12.94 0.34 -8.30
CA HIS A 143 11.71 -0.44 -8.48
C HIS A 143 11.87 -1.87 -7.94
N LEU A 144 12.98 -2.54 -8.28
CA LEU A 144 13.29 -3.87 -7.75
C LEU A 144 13.44 -3.85 -6.23
N SER A 145 14.09 -2.83 -5.67
CA SER A 145 14.22 -2.67 -4.22
C SER A 145 12.86 -2.48 -3.55
N ALA A 146 11.98 -1.66 -4.15
CA ALA A 146 10.62 -1.45 -3.66
C ALA A 146 9.80 -2.76 -3.70
N TRP A 147 9.97 -3.55 -4.77
CA TRP A 147 9.33 -4.87 -4.89
C TRP A 147 9.77 -5.81 -3.76
N VAL A 148 11.08 -5.92 -3.47
CA VAL A 148 11.58 -6.76 -2.36
C VAL A 148 11.01 -6.30 -1.03
N VAL A 149 11.05 -5.00 -0.73
CA VAL A 149 10.50 -4.45 0.52
C VAL A 149 9.00 -4.72 0.63
N MET A 150 8.25 -4.56 -0.47
CA MET A 150 6.82 -4.86 -0.52
C MET A 150 6.54 -6.33 -0.20
N VAL A 151 7.26 -7.28 -0.82
CA VAL A 151 7.11 -8.72 -0.56
C VAL A 151 7.37 -9.04 0.92
N CYS A 152 8.47 -8.53 1.48
CA CYS A 152 8.77 -8.73 2.90
C CYS A 152 7.67 -8.16 3.80
N CYS A 153 7.17 -6.97 3.51
CA CYS A 153 6.14 -6.34 4.32
C CYS A 153 4.79 -7.06 4.21
N VAL A 154 4.39 -7.54 3.02
CA VAL A 154 3.19 -8.38 2.84
C VAL A 154 3.31 -9.66 3.66
N ALA A 155 4.46 -10.34 3.59
CA ALA A 155 4.69 -11.56 4.36
C ALA A 155 4.57 -11.32 5.87
N ILE A 156 5.23 -10.27 6.39
CA ILE A 156 5.12 -9.87 7.80
C ILE A 156 3.68 -9.49 8.15
N HIS A 157 3.00 -8.71 7.30
CA HIS A 157 1.61 -8.30 7.52
C HIS A 157 0.69 -9.50 7.71
N VAL A 158 0.77 -10.49 6.82
CA VAL A 158 -0.05 -11.71 6.88
C VAL A 158 0.31 -12.54 8.10
N LEU A 159 1.61 -12.75 8.35
CA LEU A 159 2.08 -13.56 9.48
C LEU A 159 1.66 -12.97 10.82
N MET A 160 1.78 -11.65 10.98
CA MET A 160 1.36 -10.95 12.19
C MET A 160 -0.17 -10.94 12.34
N SER A 161 -0.91 -10.76 11.24
CA SER A 161 -2.38 -10.81 11.26
C SER A 161 -2.88 -12.16 11.78
N THR A 162 -2.28 -13.25 11.29
CA THR A 162 -2.58 -14.61 11.75
C THR A 162 -2.19 -14.79 13.21
N LYS A 163 -1.03 -14.28 13.64
CA LYS A 163 -0.54 -14.43 15.01
C LYS A 163 -1.36 -13.66 16.04
N VAL A 164 -1.78 -12.44 15.72
CA VAL A 164 -2.46 -11.52 16.66
C VAL A 164 -3.97 -11.75 16.69
N GLY A 165 -4.60 -11.93 15.52
CA GLY A 165 -6.06 -12.01 15.41
C GLY A 165 -6.62 -13.39 15.09
N GLY A 166 -5.76 -14.35 14.76
CA GLY A 166 -6.15 -15.69 14.36
C GLY A 166 -7.01 -15.74 13.08
N ALA A 167 -7.54 -16.92 12.79
CA ALA A 167 -8.45 -17.13 11.66
C ALA A 167 -9.70 -16.23 11.67
N PRO A 168 -10.34 -15.92 12.82
CA PRO A 168 -11.52 -15.04 12.84
C PRO A 168 -11.24 -13.63 12.31
N LEU A 169 -10.06 -13.07 12.58
CA LEU A 169 -9.67 -11.76 12.05
C LEU A 169 -9.53 -11.79 10.53
N LEU A 170 -8.88 -12.82 9.99
CA LEU A 170 -8.70 -12.97 8.54
C LEU A 170 -10.04 -13.17 7.83
N LEU A 171 -10.89 -14.06 8.34
CA LEU A 171 -12.22 -14.34 7.78
C LEU A 171 -13.13 -13.11 7.81
N SER A 172 -12.96 -12.21 8.79
CA SER A 172 -13.75 -10.97 8.86
C SER A 172 -13.56 -10.06 7.65
N MET A 173 -12.43 -10.16 6.94
CA MET A 173 -12.15 -9.40 5.71
C MET A 173 -13.04 -9.84 4.54
N PHE A 174 -13.49 -11.10 4.52
CA PHE A 174 -14.34 -11.67 3.47
C PHE A 174 -15.83 -11.61 3.80
N SER A 175 -16.20 -11.16 5.00
CA SER A 175 -17.60 -11.06 5.38
C SER A 175 -18.25 -9.84 4.72
N TRP A 176 -19.40 -10.03 4.07
CA TRP A 176 -20.23 -8.92 3.57
C TRP A 176 -21.15 -8.32 4.63
N LYS A 177 -21.26 -8.94 5.81
CA LYS A 177 -22.06 -8.40 6.91
C LYS A 177 -21.41 -7.13 7.44
N PHE A 178 -22.19 -6.07 7.61
CA PHE A 178 -21.75 -4.81 8.21
C PHE A 178 -22.61 -4.46 9.43
N ARG A 179 -22.09 -3.60 10.30
CA ARG A 179 -22.85 -3.08 11.45
C ARG A 179 -23.69 -1.88 10.99
N PRO A 180 -24.80 -1.54 11.66
CA PRO A 180 -25.65 -0.41 11.28
C PRO A 180 -24.88 0.90 11.17
N GLU A 181 -23.87 1.09 12.02
CA GLU A 181 -22.96 2.23 11.98
C GLU A 181 -22.04 2.27 10.74
N ASP A 182 -21.98 1.25 9.90
CA ASP A 182 -21.16 1.23 8.67
C ASP A 182 -22.01 1.10 7.40
N ASN A 183 -23.31 1.38 7.52
CA ASN A 183 -24.25 1.33 6.41
C ASN A 183 -23.78 2.19 5.20
N PRO A 184 -23.62 1.58 4.00
CA PRO A 184 -23.27 2.29 2.75
C PRO A 184 -24.15 3.50 2.44
N GLY A 185 -25.44 3.45 2.79
CA GLY A 185 -26.38 4.55 2.58
C GLY A 185 -25.98 5.84 3.31
N GLN A 186 -25.14 5.76 4.35
CA GLN A 186 -24.64 6.93 5.08
C GLN A 186 -23.31 7.47 4.54
N TRP A 187 -22.64 6.78 3.62
CA TRP A 187 -21.29 7.15 3.18
C TRP A 187 -21.25 8.51 2.50
N SER A 188 -22.20 8.82 1.61
CA SER A 188 -22.25 10.12 0.94
C SER A 188 -22.42 11.28 1.94
N ARG A 189 -23.20 11.08 3.00
CA ARG A 189 -23.39 12.05 4.08
C ARG A 189 -22.12 12.22 4.90
N ARG A 190 -21.43 11.11 5.23
CA ARG A 190 -20.14 11.14 5.95
C ARG A 190 -19.05 11.81 5.15
N PHE A 191 -18.97 11.50 3.86
CA PHE A 191 -18.01 12.08 2.94
C PHE A 191 -18.24 13.59 2.79
N ARG A 192 -19.49 14.01 2.55
CA ARG A 192 -19.84 15.45 2.53
C ARG A 192 -19.53 16.15 3.85
N GLY A 193 -19.84 15.52 4.99
CA GLY A 193 -19.53 16.06 6.31
C GLY A 193 -18.02 16.08 6.63
N TRP A 194 -17.23 15.18 6.06
CA TRP A 194 -15.78 15.23 6.14
C TRP A 194 -15.22 16.35 5.25
N LEU A 195 -15.72 16.48 4.03
CA LEU A 195 -15.33 17.53 3.09
C LEU A 195 -15.66 18.92 3.62
N SER A 196 -16.86 19.12 4.18
CA SER A 196 -17.26 20.41 4.76
C SER A 196 -16.41 20.81 5.98
N ARG A 197 -16.03 19.85 6.82
CA ARG A 197 -15.08 20.07 7.92
C ARG A 197 -13.67 20.38 7.42
N SER A 198 -13.25 19.75 6.33
CA SER A 198 -11.94 19.94 5.71
C SER A 198 -11.84 21.25 4.92
N ALA A 199 -12.98 21.79 4.44
CA ALA A 199 -13.05 23.10 3.80
C ALA A 199 -12.69 24.25 4.77
N ASN A 200 -12.82 24.03 6.07
CA ASN A 200 -12.26 24.92 7.07
C ASN A 200 -10.77 24.61 7.26
N PHE A 201 -9.91 25.39 6.60
CA PHE A 201 -8.46 25.20 6.62
C PHE A 201 -7.89 25.16 8.06
N GLY A 202 -8.44 25.94 8.99
CA GLY A 202 -8.03 25.92 10.40
C GLY A 202 -8.33 24.59 11.09
N ALA A 203 -9.50 24.02 10.85
CA ALA A 203 -9.88 22.70 11.39
C ALA A 203 -9.08 21.56 10.73
N LEU A 204 -8.76 21.68 9.45
CA LEU A 204 -7.89 20.74 8.74
C LEU A 204 -6.48 20.75 9.35
N LEU A 205 -5.90 21.95 9.51
CA LEU A 205 -4.58 22.11 10.11
C LEU A 205 -4.54 21.59 11.55
N SER A 206 -5.57 21.88 12.36
CA SER A 206 -5.62 21.41 13.75
C SER A 206 -5.72 19.88 13.86
N ASN A 207 -6.56 19.24 13.05
CA ASN A 207 -6.67 17.77 13.03
C ASN A 207 -5.36 17.12 12.55
N PHE A 208 -4.72 17.70 11.54
CA PHE A 208 -3.41 17.25 11.06
C PHE A 208 -2.29 17.41 12.11
N MET A 209 -2.34 18.49 12.90
CA MET A 209 -1.38 18.75 13.98
C MET A 209 -1.60 17.88 15.23
N GLN A 210 -2.81 17.33 15.43
CA GLN A 210 -3.10 16.39 16.52
C GLN A 210 -2.58 14.97 16.28
N ASN A 211 -2.26 14.62 15.03
CA ASN A 211 -1.69 13.31 14.72
C ASN A 211 -0.24 13.20 15.20
N ASN A 212 0.20 11.95 15.40
CA ASN A 212 1.59 11.64 15.72
C ASN A 212 2.55 12.29 14.70
N PHE A 213 3.55 13.02 15.18
CA PHE A 213 4.54 13.72 14.35
C PHE A 213 5.14 12.83 13.24
N TYR A 214 5.48 11.58 13.58
CA TYR A 214 6.03 10.63 12.60
C TYR A 214 5.01 10.26 11.52
N LEU A 215 3.75 10.00 11.91
CA LEU A 215 2.69 9.68 10.94
C LEU A 215 2.41 10.86 10.01
N ARG A 216 2.50 12.08 10.53
CA ARG A 216 2.31 13.31 9.76
C ARG A 216 3.34 13.47 8.65
N ILE A 217 4.62 13.23 8.95
CA ILE A 217 5.70 13.26 7.95
C ILE A 217 5.45 12.18 6.90
N ILE A 218 5.12 10.96 7.33
CA ILE A 218 4.87 9.84 6.41
C ILE A 218 3.64 10.10 5.54
N GLU A 219 2.59 10.70 6.09
CA GLU A 219 1.40 11.09 5.34
C GLU A 219 1.73 12.07 4.22
N VAL A 220 2.53 13.10 4.50
CA VAL A 220 2.99 14.07 3.48
C VAL A 220 3.83 13.38 2.40
N ILE A 221 4.77 12.53 2.80
CA ILE A 221 5.62 11.78 1.86
C ILE A 221 4.76 10.89 0.98
N VAL A 222 3.79 10.16 1.56
CA VAL A 222 2.95 9.23 0.81
C VAL A 222 2.02 9.99 -0.12
N LEU A 223 1.25 10.97 0.37
CA LEU A 223 0.33 11.73 -0.48
C LEU A 223 1.05 12.54 -1.55
N GLY A 224 2.17 13.19 -1.20
CA GLY A 224 3.03 13.89 -2.16
C GLY A 224 3.58 12.92 -3.22
N GLY A 225 4.04 11.75 -2.79
CA GLY A 225 4.52 10.70 -3.68
C GLY A 225 3.46 10.11 -4.62
N ILE A 226 2.19 10.08 -4.21
CA ILE A 226 1.08 9.71 -5.10
C ILE A 226 0.95 10.76 -6.20
N LEU A 227 0.95 12.04 -5.83
CA LEU A 227 0.85 13.15 -6.79
C LEU A 227 2.02 13.11 -7.78
N THR A 228 3.25 12.89 -7.31
CA THR A 228 4.41 12.80 -8.21
C THR A 228 4.30 11.66 -9.21
N ALA A 229 3.67 10.54 -8.87
CA ALA A 229 3.50 9.41 -9.80
C ALA A 229 2.60 9.75 -11.01
N PHE A 230 1.69 10.71 -10.85
CA PHE A 230 0.88 11.25 -11.96
C PHE A 230 1.61 12.36 -12.72
N VAL A 231 2.38 13.18 -12.00
CA VAL A 231 2.95 14.43 -12.54
C VAL A 231 4.32 14.22 -13.19
N LEU A 232 5.23 13.48 -12.56
CA LEU A 232 6.62 13.29 -13.05
C LEU A 232 6.68 12.78 -14.50
N PRO A 233 5.87 11.78 -14.91
CA PRO A 233 5.92 11.31 -16.29
C PRO A 233 5.59 12.39 -17.32
N LEU A 234 4.80 13.41 -16.98
CA LEU A 234 4.45 14.50 -17.92
C LEU A 234 5.66 15.36 -18.29
N PHE A 235 6.68 15.41 -17.43
CA PHE A 235 7.89 16.21 -17.66
C PHE A 235 9.06 15.37 -18.19
N PHE A 236 9.11 14.09 -17.83
CA PHE A 236 10.24 13.22 -18.14
C PHE A 236 9.97 12.17 -19.22
N ALA A 237 8.70 11.90 -19.57
CA ALA A 237 8.36 10.96 -20.66
C ALA A 237 8.42 11.60 -22.05
N GLY A 238 8.52 12.94 -22.15
CA GLY A 238 8.58 13.67 -23.42
C GLY A 238 9.99 14.05 -23.90
N GLY A 239 11.04 13.50 -23.28
CA GLY A 239 12.43 13.94 -23.49
C GLY A 239 13.17 13.33 -24.68
N ASP A 240 12.59 12.35 -25.38
CA ASP A 240 13.24 11.69 -26.53
C ASP A 240 12.37 11.85 -27.78
N SER A 241 12.56 12.99 -28.45
CA SER A 241 12.25 13.18 -29.87
C SER A 241 13.53 13.19 -30.68
#